data_AF-A0A5R9APD6-F1
#
_entry.id   AF-A0A5R9APD6-F1
#
_cell.length_a   1.000
_cell.length_b   1.000
_cell.length_c   1.000
_cell.angle_alpha   90.00
_cell.angle_beta   90.00
_cell.angle_gamma   90.00
#
_symmetry.space_group_name_H-M   'P 1'
#
loop_
_entity.id
_entity.type
_entity.pdbx_description
1 polymer ?
#
loop_
_entity_poly.entity_id
_entity_poly.type
_entity_poly.pdbx_seq_one_letter_code
_entity_poly.pdbx_strand_id
1 'polypeptide(L)'
;MANPLVSILIPFKNVAAYFEECLNSIREQTYENWEVLAVNDHSDDYSLAIAEGFSNLDSRIKILSNDESGIITALRKAYKNSSGEFITRMDADDYMTGHRISTMVKSLMEKGKGSIAIGQVRYFSKEGINDGYHRYEQWLNQLTVTGTNYQEIYKECVIPSPCWMVHRTDLDMCGAFNSNRYPEDYDLAFRFYEKRLTCISCTEILHYWRDYDTRTSRTSEHYAQNYFLDIKLHYFLKLEYEPSKTLVVWGAGKKGKTIAKSLVERKIRFIWVCDNPKKIGKDIYGVCLVHYSNLNTIEIPQCIITVANEEEQQSIKSFFNKKGQLPAQDYFFFC
;
A
#
# COMPACT_ATOMS: atom_id res chain seq x y z
N MET A 1 -17.65 -12.54 25.75
CA MET A 1 -17.68 -11.46 24.74
C MET A 1 -17.94 -12.10 23.38
N ALA A 2 -18.25 -11.33 22.33
CA ALA A 2 -18.31 -11.89 20.98
C ALA A 2 -16.93 -12.47 20.60
N ASN A 3 -16.93 -13.56 19.84
CA ASN A 3 -15.72 -14.24 19.39
C ASN A 3 -15.76 -14.40 17.85
N PRO A 4 -15.65 -13.30 17.09
CA PRO A 4 -15.83 -13.31 15.63
C PRO A 4 -14.74 -14.09 14.90
N LEU A 5 -15.13 -14.91 13.92
CA LEU A 5 -14.17 -15.67 13.12
C LEU A 5 -13.30 -14.72 12.28
N VAL A 6 -11.98 -14.92 12.31
CA VAL A 6 -11.00 -14.18 11.50
C VAL A 6 -10.52 -15.06 10.35
N SER A 7 -10.68 -14.63 9.09
CA SER A 7 -10.07 -15.29 7.94
C SER A 7 -8.75 -14.64 7.57
N ILE A 8 -7.70 -15.46 7.50
CA ILE A 8 -6.34 -15.08 7.11
C ILE A 8 -6.09 -15.61 5.70
N LEU A 9 -5.92 -14.71 4.73
CA LEU A 9 -5.72 -15.06 3.33
C LEU A 9 -4.22 -15.11 3.01
N ILE A 10 -3.73 -16.25 2.49
CA ILE A 10 -2.29 -16.47 2.26
C ILE A 10 -2.02 -16.95 0.83
N PRO A 11 -1.68 -16.05 -0.12
CA PRO A 11 -1.13 -16.46 -1.40
C PRO A 11 0.31 -16.95 -1.20
N PHE A 12 0.68 -18.10 -1.76
CA PHE A 12 2.05 -18.63 -1.62
C PHE A 12 2.61 -19.20 -2.92
N LYS A 13 3.89 -18.94 -3.18
CA LYS A 13 4.66 -19.48 -4.31
C LYS A 13 6.14 -19.57 -3.96
N ASN A 14 6.71 -20.77 -3.98
CA ASN A 14 8.15 -21.00 -3.81
C ASN A 14 8.75 -20.35 -2.54
N VAL A 15 8.12 -20.61 -1.40
CA VAL A 15 8.43 -20.07 -0.07
C VAL A 15 8.83 -21.15 0.94
N ALA A 16 9.25 -22.34 0.50
CA ALA A 16 9.52 -23.48 1.39
C ALA A 16 10.55 -23.17 2.49
N ALA A 17 11.46 -22.22 2.26
CA ALA A 17 12.45 -21.76 3.24
C ALA A 17 11.87 -20.96 4.42
N TYR A 18 10.61 -20.50 4.34
CA TYR A 18 9.99 -19.55 5.28
C TYR A 18 8.58 -19.96 5.74
N PHE A 19 7.86 -20.78 4.96
CA PHE A 19 6.43 -20.99 5.17
C PHE A 19 6.10 -21.69 6.50
N GLU A 20 6.98 -22.56 7.00
CA GLU A 20 6.84 -23.19 8.32
C GLU A 20 6.83 -22.15 9.46
N GLU A 21 7.70 -21.14 9.40
CA GLU A 21 7.76 -20.05 10.39
C GLU A 21 6.51 -19.17 10.29
N CYS A 22 6.06 -18.84 9.08
CA CYS A 22 4.80 -18.13 8.84
C CYS A 22 3.61 -18.86 9.47
N LEU A 23 3.42 -20.14 9.16
CA LEU A 23 2.26 -20.93 9.62
C LEU A 23 2.31 -21.23 11.12
N ASN A 24 3.50 -21.44 11.71
CA ASN A 24 3.63 -21.56 13.17
C ASN A 24 3.25 -20.25 13.88
N SER A 25 3.66 -19.09 13.36
CA SER A 25 3.30 -17.78 13.95
C SER A 25 1.78 -17.50 13.96
N ILE A 26 1.02 -18.18 13.09
CA ILE A 26 -0.45 -18.15 13.09
C ILE A 26 -1.03 -19.18 14.08
N ARG A 27 -0.47 -20.40 14.13
CA ARG A 27 -0.91 -21.45 15.06
C ARG A 27 -0.73 -21.05 16.52
N GLU A 28 0.30 -20.25 16.81
CA GLU A 28 0.65 -19.75 18.15
C GLU A 28 -0.09 -18.45 18.54
N GLN A 29 -1.10 -18.02 17.78
CA GLN A 29 -1.91 -16.85 18.13
C GLN A 29 -2.70 -17.07 19.42
N THR A 30 -2.68 -16.09 20.32
CA THR A 30 -3.49 -16.06 21.55
C THR A 30 -4.99 -15.95 21.28
N TYR A 31 -5.37 -15.54 20.07
CA TYR A 31 -6.74 -15.59 19.58
C TYR A 31 -6.95 -16.89 18.81
N GLU A 32 -7.91 -17.72 19.21
CA GLU A 32 -8.06 -19.08 18.66
C GLU A 32 -9.07 -19.19 17.50
N ASN A 33 -10.02 -18.25 17.38
CA ASN A 33 -11.11 -18.36 16.40
C ASN A 33 -10.73 -17.75 15.05
N TRP A 34 -9.83 -18.42 14.34
CA TRP A 34 -9.41 -18.06 12.98
C TRP A 34 -9.46 -19.25 12.03
N GLU A 35 -9.38 -18.95 10.74
CA GLU A 35 -9.10 -19.90 9.67
C GLU A 35 -8.04 -19.33 8.72
N VAL A 36 -7.24 -20.20 8.12
CA VAL A 36 -6.26 -19.87 7.08
C VAL A 36 -6.76 -20.40 5.75
N LEU A 37 -6.77 -19.54 4.74
CA LEU A 37 -7.05 -19.87 3.34
C LEU A 37 -5.74 -19.69 2.57
N ALA A 38 -4.93 -20.75 2.55
CA ALA A 38 -3.63 -20.76 1.87
C ALA A 38 -3.79 -21.23 0.42
N VAL A 39 -3.38 -20.40 -0.54
CA VAL A 39 -3.56 -20.65 -1.97
C VAL A 39 -2.21 -20.81 -2.66
N ASN A 40 -1.94 -22.03 -3.13
CA ASN A 40 -0.74 -22.39 -3.89
C ASN A 40 -0.82 -21.78 -5.30
N ASP A 41 0.02 -20.79 -5.60
CA ASP A 41 0.16 -20.18 -6.91
C ASP A 41 1.16 -20.93 -7.80
N HIS A 42 0.95 -22.25 -7.95
CA HIS A 42 1.79 -23.15 -8.74
C HIS A 42 3.25 -23.18 -8.29
N SER A 43 3.47 -23.48 -7.00
CA SER A 43 4.82 -23.75 -6.46
C SER A 43 5.43 -25.02 -7.06
N ASP A 44 6.72 -24.99 -7.35
CA ASP A 44 7.53 -26.13 -7.83
C ASP A 44 8.58 -26.61 -6.80
N ASP A 45 8.59 -26.00 -5.61
CA ASP A 45 9.37 -26.42 -4.44
C ASP A 45 8.51 -27.18 -3.39
N TYR A 46 9.06 -27.39 -2.19
CA TYR A 46 8.39 -28.08 -1.09
C TYR A 46 7.26 -27.27 -0.39
N SER A 47 6.90 -26.06 -0.86
CA SER A 47 5.91 -25.20 -0.20
C SER A 47 4.55 -25.89 -0.03
N LEU A 48 4.09 -26.62 -1.06
CA LEU A 48 2.81 -27.34 -1.01
C LEU A 48 2.83 -28.44 0.06
N ALA A 49 3.89 -29.26 0.09
CA ALA A 49 4.04 -30.35 1.05
C ALA A 49 4.10 -29.85 2.50
N ILE A 50 4.75 -28.69 2.73
CA ILE A 50 4.75 -28.01 4.03
C ILE A 50 3.31 -27.60 4.40
N ALA A 51 2.60 -26.93 3.48
CA ALA A 51 1.24 -26.46 3.73
C ALA A 51 0.25 -27.61 4.01
N GLU A 52 0.34 -28.71 3.26
CA GLU A 52 -0.44 -29.93 3.48
C GLU A 52 -0.12 -30.59 4.83
N GLY A 53 1.16 -30.64 5.22
CA GLY A 53 1.58 -31.09 6.55
C GLY A 53 0.90 -30.29 7.68
N PHE A 54 0.84 -28.96 7.54
CA PHE A 54 0.15 -28.09 8.50
C PHE A 54 -1.38 -28.27 8.49
N SER A 55 -1.99 -28.44 7.32
CA SER A 55 -3.44 -28.68 7.19
C SER A 55 -3.88 -30.01 7.84
N ASN A 56 -3.03 -31.04 7.78
CA ASN A 56 -3.23 -32.31 8.49
C ASN A 56 -3.09 -32.18 10.02
N LEU A 57 -2.34 -31.19 10.52
CA LEU A 57 -2.12 -30.94 11.95
C LEU A 57 -3.14 -29.96 12.57
N ASP A 58 -3.72 -29.06 11.76
CA ASP A 58 -4.68 -28.05 12.21
C ASP A 58 -5.75 -27.80 11.15
N SER A 59 -6.98 -28.27 11.41
CA SER A 59 -8.11 -28.19 10.49
C SER A 59 -8.60 -26.76 10.20
N ARG A 60 -8.10 -25.76 10.94
CA ARG A 60 -8.32 -24.34 10.61
C ARG A 60 -7.52 -23.91 9.38
N ILE A 61 -6.47 -24.65 9.00
CA ILE A 61 -5.61 -24.38 7.83
C ILE A 61 -6.13 -25.15 6.63
N LYS A 62 -6.63 -24.42 5.62
CA LYS A 62 -7.19 -24.99 4.39
C LYS A 62 -6.29 -24.64 3.20
N ILE A 63 -5.87 -25.65 2.46
CA ILE A 63 -5.04 -25.49 1.25
C ILE A 63 -5.93 -25.50 0.01
N LEU A 64 -5.65 -24.59 -0.91
CA LEU A 64 -6.32 -24.44 -2.20
C LEU A 64 -5.25 -24.27 -3.29
N SER A 65 -5.51 -24.72 -4.52
CA SER A 65 -4.66 -24.42 -5.69
C SER A 65 -5.19 -23.18 -6.41
N ASN A 66 -4.35 -22.28 -6.92
CA ASN A 66 -4.82 -21.17 -7.75
C ASN A 66 -5.36 -21.68 -9.10
N ASP A 67 -6.45 -21.08 -9.60
CA ASP A 67 -7.04 -21.45 -10.91
C ASP A 67 -6.32 -20.73 -12.07
N GLU A 68 -5.73 -19.57 -11.77
CA GLU A 68 -4.91 -18.76 -12.66
C GLU A 68 -3.50 -18.60 -12.03
N SER A 69 -2.71 -17.63 -12.48
CA SER A 69 -1.43 -17.27 -11.85
C SER A 69 -1.49 -15.89 -11.19
N GLY A 70 -0.72 -15.69 -10.12
CA GLY A 70 -0.47 -14.40 -9.48
C GLY A 70 -1.24 -14.13 -8.18
N ILE A 71 -0.72 -13.18 -7.39
CA ILE A 71 -1.22 -12.84 -6.05
C ILE A 71 -2.69 -12.38 -6.03
N ILE A 72 -3.14 -11.63 -7.05
CA ILE A 72 -4.53 -11.12 -7.11
C ILE A 72 -5.54 -12.26 -7.25
N THR A 73 -5.28 -13.24 -8.12
CA THR A 73 -6.18 -14.36 -8.38
C THR A 73 -6.18 -15.33 -7.20
N ALA A 74 -5.01 -15.55 -6.59
CA ALA A 74 -4.87 -16.29 -5.33
C ALA A 74 -5.66 -15.64 -4.18
N LEU A 75 -5.52 -14.32 -3.94
CA LEU A 75 -6.29 -13.60 -2.92
C LEU A 75 -7.80 -13.63 -3.18
N ARG A 76 -8.23 -13.52 -4.44
CA ARG A 76 -9.64 -13.66 -4.84
C ARG A 76 -10.18 -15.05 -4.53
N LYS A 77 -9.41 -16.11 -4.80
CA LYS A 77 -9.77 -17.48 -4.46
C LYS A 77 -9.81 -17.71 -2.96
N ALA A 78 -8.83 -17.21 -2.21
CA ALA A 78 -8.81 -17.26 -0.75
C ALA A 78 -10.07 -16.60 -0.17
N TYR A 79 -10.36 -15.36 -0.60
CA TYR A 79 -11.51 -14.59 -0.10
C TYR A 79 -12.85 -15.27 -0.40
N LYS A 80 -13.03 -15.80 -1.61
CA LYS A 80 -14.26 -16.53 -2.02
C LYS A 80 -14.54 -17.77 -1.16
N ASN A 81 -13.51 -18.42 -0.63
CA ASN A 81 -13.64 -19.63 0.20
C ASN A 81 -13.55 -19.34 1.71
N SER A 82 -13.50 -18.07 2.11
CA SER A 82 -13.42 -17.63 3.50
C SER A 82 -14.80 -17.32 4.10
N SER A 83 -14.95 -17.54 5.41
CA SER A 83 -16.21 -17.42 6.16
C SER A 83 -16.15 -16.42 7.33
N GLY A 84 -14.96 -15.89 7.66
CA GLY A 84 -14.75 -14.97 8.78
C GLY A 84 -15.51 -13.65 8.67
N GLU A 85 -15.93 -13.12 9.81
CA GLU A 85 -16.48 -11.77 9.95
C GLU A 85 -15.38 -10.71 9.76
N PHE A 86 -14.17 -11.01 10.22
CA PHE A 86 -12.98 -10.21 10.01
C PHE A 86 -12.06 -10.83 8.96
N ILE A 87 -11.43 -9.98 8.16
CA ILE A 87 -10.53 -10.39 7.07
C ILE A 87 -9.18 -9.70 7.28
N THR A 88 -8.12 -10.48 7.16
CA THR A 88 -6.72 -10.03 7.10
C THR A 88 -5.99 -10.84 6.02
N ARG A 89 -4.82 -10.37 5.59
CA ARG A 89 -3.91 -11.16 4.74
C ARG A 89 -2.60 -11.45 5.48
N MET A 90 -1.85 -12.41 4.96
CA MET A 90 -0.50 -12.71 5.40
C MET A 90 0.34 -13.08 4.17
N ASP A 91 1.55 -12.55 4.09
CA ASP A 91 2.50 -12.87 3.02
C ASP A 91 3.36 -14.05 3.52
N ALA A 92 3.52 -15.09 2.70
CA ALA A 92 3.95 -16.42 3.16
C ALA A 92 5.45 -16.55 3.52
N ASP A 93 6.22 -15.49 3.23
CA ASP A 93 7.63 -15.30 3.63
C ASP A 93 7.79 -14.60 4.99
N ASP A 94 6.73 -14.00 5.55
CA ASP A 94 6.77 -13.20 6.78
C ASP A 94 6.34 -13.97 8.04
N TYR A 95 6.35 -13.32 9.22
CA TYR A 95 5.71 -13.83 10.44
C TYR A 95 5.04 -12.73 11.27
N MET A 96 4.13 -13.10 12.17
CA MET A 96 3.38 -12.16 13.04
C MET A 96 3.69 -12.35 14.53
N THR A 97 3.43 -11.33 15.37
CA THR A 97 3.49 -11.52 16.84
C THR A 97 2.31 -12.38 17.31
N GLY A 98 2.52 -13.20 18.33
CA GLY A 98 1.48 -14.08 18.90
C GLY A 98 0.20 -13.39 19.40
N HIS A 99 0.19 -12.06 19.51
CA HIS A 99 -0.99 -11.28 19.91
C HIS A 99 -1.63 -10.49 18.75
N ARG A 100 -1.07 -10.46 17.53
CA ARG A 100 -1.55 -9.66 16.38
C ARG A 100 -3.06 -9.76 16.19
N ILE A 101 -3.59 -10.98 16.10
CA ILE A 101 -5.02 -11.18 15.85
C ILE A 101 -5.85 -10.66 17.02
N SER A 102 -5.45 -10.94 18.27
CA SER A 102 -6.17 -10.47 19.46
C SER A 102 -6.22 -8.94 19.56
N THR A 103 -5.11 -8.25 19.25
CA THR A 103 -5.03 -6.79 19.22
C THR A 103 -5.95 -6.22 18.13
N MET A 104 -5.85 -6.72 16.90
CA MET A 104 -6.66 -6.24 15.78
C MET A 104 -8.17 -6.49 15.96
N VAL A 105 -8.55 -7.68 16.45
CA VAL A 105 -9.94 -8.02 16.81
C VAL A 105 -10.46 -7.06 17.87
N LYS A 106 -9.70 -6.82 18.94
CA LYS A 106 -10.09 -5.86 19.99
C LYS A 106 -10.31 -4.46 19.41
N SER A 107 -9.38 -3.96 18.61
CA SER A 107 -9.50 -2.64 17.97
C SER A 107 -10.75 -2.51 17.09
N LEU A 108 -11.07 -3.51 16.26
CA LEU A 108 -12.28 -3.48 15.44
C LEU A 108 -13.56 -3.63 16.27
N MET A 109 -13.56 -4.44 17.34
CA MET A 109 -14.69 -4.55 18.26
C MET A 109 -14.97 -3.26 19.03
N GLU A 110 -13.93 -2.46 19.34
CA GLU A 110 -14.05 -1.17 20.03
C GLU A 110 -14.46 -0.02 19.10
N LYS A 111 -14.06 -0.05 17.82
CA LYS A 111 -14.33 1.04 16.85
C LYS A 111 -15.50 0.76 15.91
N GLY A 112 -15.78 -0.50 15.62
CA GLY A 112 -16.81 -0.94 14.68
C GLY A 112 -16.46 -0.68 13.21
N LYS A 113 -17.48 -0.91 12.37
CA LYS A 113 -17.42 -0.77 10.90
C LYS A 113 -17.01 0.63 10.45
N GLY A 114 -16.42 0.70 9.26
CA GLY A 114 -15.78 1.91 8.74
C GLY A 114 -14.37 2.13 9.30
N SER A 115 -13.74 1.07 9.86
CA SER A 115 -12.42 1.14 10.49
C SER A 115 -11.48 0.06 9.96
N ILE A 116 -10.18 0.32 10.05
CA ILE A 116 -9.10 -0.64 9.74
C ILE A 116 -8.21 -0.75 10.96
N ALA A 117 -8.12 -1.94 11.55
CA ALA A 117 -7.06 -2.21 12.52
C ALA A 117 -5.76 -2.42 11.75
N ILE A 118 -4.73 -1.64 12.08
CA ILE A 118 -3.38 -1.75 11.55
C ILE A 118 -2.40 -1.94 12.71
N GLY A 119 -1.22 -2.47 12.45
CA GLY A 119 -0.15 -2.59 13.44
C GLY A 119 1.15 -2.00 12.92
N GLN A 120 2.06 -1.64 13.83
CA GLN A 120 3.43 -1.35 13.42
C GLN A 120 4.09 -2.62 12.87
N VAL A 121 5.14 -2.41 12.09
CA VAL A 121 5.87 -3.43 11.34
C VAL A 121 7.36 -3.32 11.62
N ARG A 122 8.11 -4.41 11.43
CA ARG A 122 9.58 -4.39 11.50
C ARG A 122 10.22 -5.24 10.42
N TYR A 123 11.19 -4.69 9.69
CA TYR A 123 12.02 -5.49 8.79
C TYR A 123 13.04 -6.34 9.54
N PHE A 124 13.31 -7.52 9.00
CA PHE A 124 14.42 -8.37 9.42
C PHE A 124 15.00 -9.12 8.22
N SER A 125 16.30 -9.44 8.29
CA SER A 125 17.05 -10.10 7.22
C SER A 125 18.24 -10.82 7.83
N LYS A 126 18.72 -11.88 7.17
CA LYS A 126 19.99 -12.54 7.53
C LYS A 126 21.22 -11.69 7.19
N GLU A 127 21.08 -10.78 6.23
CA GLU A 127 22.18 -9.96 5.68
C GLU A 127 22.15 -8.51 6.19
N GLY A 128 21.18 -8.18 7.05
CA GLY A 128 20.90 -6.82 7.49
C GLY A 128 19.87 -6.11 6.61
N ILE A 129 19.45 -4.92 7.06
CA ILE A 129 18.42 -4.09 6.41
C ILE A 129 19.08 -2.80 5.90
N ASN A 130 18.77 -2.43 4.67
CA ASN A 130 19.29 -1.19 4.08
C ASN A 130 18.56 0.06 4.63
N ASP A 131 19.23 1.21 4.56
CA ASP A 131 18.70 2.50 5.03
C ASP A 131 17.40 2.95 4.33
N GLY A 132 17.10 2.41 3.15
CA GLY A 132 15.84 2.66 2.44
C GLY A 132 14.65 2.02 3.17
N TYR A 133 14.74 0.73 3.44
CA TYR A 133 13.70 -0.01 4.18
C TYR A 133 13.59 0.45 5.63
N HIS A 134 14.70 0.76 6.31
CA HIS A 134 14.65 1.32 7.67
C HIS A 134 13.92 2.67 7.73
N ARG A 135 14.18 3.59 6.78
CA ARG A 135 13.46 4.87 6.71
C ARG A 135 11.99 4.70 6.34
N TYR A 136 11.66 3.74 5.46
CA TYR A 136 10.27 3.41 5.13
C TYR A 136 9.50 2.83 6.33
N GLU A 137 10.11 1.90 7.08
CA GLU A 137 9.56 1.38 8.34
C GLU A 137 9.28 2.50 9.33
N GLN A 138 10.26 3.35 9.63
CA GLN A 138 10.09 4.45 10.58
C GLN A 138 8.98 5.42 10.17
N TRP A 139 8.91 5.77 8.88
CA TRP A 139 7.88 6.64 8.33
C TRP A 139 6.47 6.04 8.47
N LEU A 140 6.29 4.77 8.05
CA LEU A 140 5.00 4.08 8.11
C LEU A 140 4.56 3.81 9.56
N ASN A 141 5.51 3.46 10.43
CA ASN A 141 5.26 3.26 11.86
C ASN A 141 4.88 4.56 12.57
N GLN A 142 5.44 5.70 12.16
CA GLN A 142 5.04 7.02 12.68
C GLN A 142 3.61 7.38 12.30
N LEU A 143 3.21 7.13 11.05
CA LEU A 143 1.82 7.31 10.58
C LEU A 143 0.84 6.38 11.33
N THR A 144 1.26 5.14 11.58
CA THR A 144 0.45 4.12 12.26
C THR A 144 0.25 4.43 13.74
N VAL A 145 1.21 5.05 14.42
CA VAL A 145 1.06 5.55 15.80
C VAL A 145 0.04 6.67 15.89
N THR A 146 0.01 7.57 14.92
CA THR A 146 -0.91 8.72 14.90
C THR A 146 -2.27 8.41 14.28
N GLY A 147 -2.40 7.28 13.57
CA GLY A 147 -3.59 6.96 12.75
C GLY A 147 -3.76 7.87 11.53
N THR A 148 -2.73 8.65 11.17
CA THR A 148 -2.81 9.68 10.11
C THR A 148 -2.36 9.16 8.74
N ASN A 149 -2.32 7.84 8.55
CA ASN A 149 -1.82 7.14 7.37
C ASN A 149 -2.19 7.82 6.04
N TYR A 150 -3.47 8.16 5.82
CA TYR A 150 -3.91 8.73 4.56
C TYR A 150 -3.38 10.13 4.21
N GLN A 151 -2.78 10.88 5.15
CA GLN A 151 -2.18 12.18 4.85
C GLN A 151 -1.03 12.11 3.84
N GLU A 152 -0.34 10.97 3.74
CA GLU A 152 0.75 10.75 2.78
C GLU A 152 0.41 9.64 1.76
N ILE A 153 -0.88 9.35 1.50
CA ILE A 153 -1.32 8.26 0.62
C ILE A 153 -0.77 8.35 -0.82
N TYR A 154 -0.48 9.54 -1.32
CA TYR A 154 0.12 9.73 -2.66
C TYR A 154 1.64 9.58 -2.68
N LYS A 155 2.31 9.57 -1.53
CA LYS A 155 3.76 9.45 -1.43
C LYS A 155 4.20 8.00 -1.61
N GLU A 156 3.60 7.08 -0.85
CA GLU A 156 3.80 5.64 -0.95
C GLU A 156 2.61 4.87 -0.34
N CYS A 157 2.59 3.53 -0.36
CA CYS A 157 1.57 2.75 0.34
C CYS A 157 1.59 3.03 1.86
N VAL A 158 0.47 3.52 2.41
CA VAL A 158 0.34 3.95 3.82
C VAL A 158 -0.39 2.95 4.71
N ILE A 159 -0.94 1.87 4.14
CA ILE A 159 -1.50 0.76 4.90
C ILE A 159 -0.43 -0.33 4.96
N PRO A 160 -0.01 -0.80 6.15
CA PRO A 160 0.98 -1.86 6.26
C PRO A 160 0.60 -3.13 5.48
N SER A 161 1.26 -3.36 4.34
CA SER A 161 1.28 -4.57 3.49
C SER A 161 1.99 -5.79 4.11
N PRO A 162 1.45 -6.77 4.88
CA PRO A 162 0.08 -7.28 5.02
C PRO A 162 -0.64 -6.98 6.36
N CYS A 163 -0.02 -6.23 7.28
CA CYS A 163 -0.47 -5.96 8.66
C CYS A 163 -1.72 -5.03 8.77
N TRP A 164 -2.87 -5.46 8.24
CA TRP A 164 -4.19 -4.84 8.43
C TRP A 164 -5.31 -5.87 8.67
N MET A 165 -6.41 -5.45 9.28
CA MET A 165 -7.65 -6.22 9.43
C MET A 165 -8.87 -5.30 9.30
N VAL A 166 -9.94 -5.79 8.66
CA VAL A 166 -11.22 -5.08 8.48
C VAL A 166 -12.43 -6.01 8.68
N HIS A 167 -13.62 -5.45 8.88
CA HIS A 167 -14.86 -6.22 8.71
C HIS A 167 -15.03 -6.63 7.24
N ARG A 168 -15.52 -7.85 7.00
CA ARG A 168 -15.87 -8.37 5.67
C ARG A 168 -16.74 -7.39 4.87
N THR A 169 -17.78 -6.82 5.50
CA THR A 169 -18.68 -5.89 4.82
C THR A 169 -17.99 -4.61 4.35
N ASP A 170 -16.94 -4.18 5.03
CA ASP A 170 -16.19 -2.98 4.67
C ASP A 170 -15.23 -3.29 3.51
N LEU A 171 -14.64 -4.49 3.50
CA LEU A 171 -13.87 -5.00 2.38
C LEU A 171 -14.74 -5.19 1.13
N ASP A 172 -15.96 -5.70 1.27
CA ASP A 172 -16.95 -5.84 0.18
C ASP A 172 -17.32 -4.47 -0.41
N MET A 173 -17.59 -3.46 0.43
CA MET A 173 -17.81 -2.08 -0.03
C MET A 173 -16.61 -1.51 -0.80
N CYS A 174 -15.40 -1.94 -0.47
CA CYS A 174 -14.17 -1.58 -1.18
C CYS A 174 -13.91 -2.44 -2.42
N GLY A 175 -14.79 -3.40 -2.76
CA GLY A 175 -14.64 -4.30 -3.92
C GLY A 175 -13.65 -5.45 -3.71
N ALA A 176 -13.26 -5.73 -2.46
CA ALA A 176 -12.38 -6.82 -2.05
C ALA A 176 -11.16 -7.03 -2.97
N PHE A 177 -11.05 -8.19 -3.61
CA PHE A 177 -9.97 -8.56 -4.54
C PHE A 177 -10.48 -8.69 -6.00
N ASN A 178 -11.52 -7.92 -6.35
CA ASN A 178 -12.05 -7.88 -7.73
C ASN A 178 -11.21 -7.02 -8.68
N SER A 179 -10.40 -6.09 -8.14
CA SER A 179 -9.44 -5.31 -8.91
C SER A 179 -8.34 -6.19 -9.50
N ASN A 180 -7.89 -5.86 -10.70
CA ASN A 180 -6.71 -6.46 -11.37
C ASN A 180 -5.53 -5.47 -11.42
N ARG A 181 -5.58 -4.36 -10.65
CA ARG A 181 -4.53 -3.34 -10.64
C ARG A 181 -3.39 -3.73 -9.69
N TYR A 182 -2.16 -3.52 -10.15
CA TYR A 182 -0.93 -3.64 -9.36
C TYR A 182 -0.35 -2.26 -8.98
N PRO A 183 0.35 -2.13 -7.84
CA PRO A 183 0.36 -3.07 -6.71
C PRO A 183 -1.03 -3.24 -6.10
N GLU A 184 -1.39 -4.47 -5.77
CA GLU A 184 -2.75 -4.84 -5.37
C GLU A 184 -3.10 -4.38 -3.94
N ASP A 185 -2.09 -4.28 -3.09
CA ASP A 185 -2.16 -3.75 -1.73
C ASP A 185 -2.32 -2.23 -1.72
N TYR A 186 -1.58 -1.51 -2.56
CA TYR A 186 -1.69 -0.06 -2.69
C TYR A 186 -3.00 0.35 -3.37
N ASP A 187 -3.48 -0.44 -4.33
CA ASP A 187 -4.84 -0.31 -4.88
C ASP A 187 -5.91 -0.52 -3.81
N LEU A 188 -5.75 -1.53 -2.95
CA LEU A 188 -6.66 -1.75 -1.82
C LEU A 188 -6.61 -0.59 -0.82
N ALA A 189 -5.42 -0.05 -0.52
CA ALA A 189 -5.26 1.13 0.36
C ALA A 189 -5.99 2.37 -0.19
N PHE A 190 -5.91 2.63 -1.49
CA PHE A 190 -6.69 3.70 -2.13
C PHE A 190 -8.20 3.43 -2.14
N ARG A 191 -8.64 2.18 -2.29
CA ARG A 191 -10.08 1.82 -2.20
C ARG A 191 -10.63 1.96 -0.79
N PHE A 192 -9.85 1.62 0.23
CA PHE A 192 -10.19 1.91 1.62
C PHE A 192 -10.33 3.43 1.88
N TYR A 193 -9.41 4.23 1.34
CA TYR A 193 -9.46 5.69 1.41
C TYR A 193 -10.67 6.30 0.69
N GLU A 194 -10.98 5.83 -0.52
CA GLU A 194 -12.18 6.19 -1.29
C GLU A 194 -13.48 5.93 -0.50
N LYS A 195 -13.53 4.83 0.26
CA LYS A 195 -14.66 4.49 1.14
C LYS A 195 -14.59 5.13 2.53
N ARG A 196 -13.60 6.00 2.78
CA ARG A 196 -13.43 6.76 4.02
C ARG A 196 -13.34 5.89 5.28
N LEU A 197 -12.76 4.69 5.15
CA LEU A 197 -12.43 3.90 6.34
C LEU A 197 -11.40 4.67 7.18
N THR A 198 -11.42 4.48 8.50
CA THR A 198 -10.50 5.17 9.42
C THR A 198 -9.43 4.21 9.91
N CYS A 199 -8.15 4.59 9.79
CA CYS A 199 -7.04 3.83 10.35
C CYS A 199 -7.06 3.93 11.89
N ILE A 200 -7.11 2.78 12.56
CA ILE A 200 -7.02 2.73 14.03
C ILE A 200 -5.55 2.82 14.40
N SER A 201 -5.19 3.85 15.18
CA SER A 201 -3.83 4.06 15.69
C SER A 201 -3.33 2.86 16.50
N CYS A 202 -2.10 2.41 16.25
CA CYS A 202 -1.46 1.32 16.98
C CYS A 202 0.01 1.64 17.29
N THR A 203 0.45 1.34 18.51
CA THR A 203 1.83 1.52 18.98
C THR A 203 2.56 0.19 19.20
N GLU A 204 1.97 -0.92 18.77
CA GLU A 204 2.52 -2.27 18.91
C GLU A 204 3.03 -2.76 17.55
N ILE A 205 4.22 -3.37 17.54
CA ILE A 205 4.72 -4.10 16.37
C ILE A 205 3.98 -5.44 16.33
N LEU A 206 3.18 -5.66 15.30
CA LEU A 206 2.35 -6.85 15.15
C LEU A 206 2.83 -7.79 14.05
N HIS A 207 3.77 -7.36 13.21
CA HIS A 207 4.20 -8.09 12.02
C HIS A 207 5.66 -7.83 11.67
N TYR A 208 6.33 -8.86 11.13
CA TYR A 208 7.74 -8.83 10.76
C TYR A 208 7.90 -9.12 9.27
N TRP A 209 8.50 -8.17 8.55
CA TRP A 209 8.78 -8.25 7.13
C TRP A 209 10.15 -8.86 6.86
N ARG A 210 10.20 -10.01 6.19
CA ARG A 210 11.47 -10.58 5.76
C ARG A 210 12.00 -9.84 4.55
N ASP A 211 13.27 -9.49 4.55
CA ASP A 211 13.97 -9.03 3.36
C ASP A 211 15.05 -10.04 2.95
N TYR A 212 15.09 -10.33 1.65
CA TYR A 212 16.01 -11.25 0.99
C TYR A 212 15.95 -11.00 -0.52
N ASP A 213 17.04 -11.25 -1.25
CA ASP A 213 17.21 -10.74 -2.61
C ASP A 213 16.20 -11.27 -3.64
N THR A 214 15.72 -12.52 -3.50
CA THR A 214 14.84 -13.17 -4.47
C THR A 214 13.35 -12.88 -4.28
N ARG A 215 12.95 -12.11 -3.25
CA ARG A 215 11.54 -11.83 -2.96
C ARG A 215 10.82 -11.12 -4.11
N THR A 216 9.52 -11.39 -4.27
CA THR A 216 8.71 -10.94 -5.42
C THR A 216 8.78 -9.43 -5.66
N SER A 217 8.80 -8.60 -4.61
CA SER A 217 8.87 -7.13 -4.73
C SER A 217 10.22 -6.60 -5.25
N ARG A 218 11.27 -7.44 -5.27
CA ARG A 218 12.58 -7.13 -5.87
C ARG A 218 12.73 -7.68 -7.29
N THR A 219 12.05 -8.79 -7.60
CA THR A 219 12.30 -9.58 -8.83
C THR A 219 11.20 -9.49 -9.89
N SER A 220 9.95 -9.17 -9.51
CA SER A 220 8.82 -9.13 -10.45
C SER A 220 8.66 -7.78 -11.16
N GLU A 221 8.37 -7.84 -12.46
CA GLU A 221 8.13 -6.67 -13.31
C GLU A 221 6.96 -5.79 -12.84
N HIS A 222 5.98 -6.35 -12.12
CA HIS A 222 4.85 -5.62 -11.55
C HIS A 222 5.28 -4.60 -10.47
N TYR A 223 6.43 -4.84 -9.82
CA TYR A 223 6.98 -3.95 -8.79
C TYR A 223 8.19 -3.14 -9.26
N ALA A 224 8.77 -3.45 -10.44
CA ALA A 224 9.99 -2.83 -10.97
C ALA A 224 9.97 -1.30 -11.17
N GLN A 225 8.80 -0.65 -11.00
CA GLN A 225 8.67 0.81 -10.96
C GLN A 225 8.15 1.28 -9.59
N ASN A 226 8.99 1.16 -8.55
CA ASN A 226 8.78 1.52 -7.14
C ASN A 226 8.18 2.92 -6.84
N TYR A 227 7.92 3.76 -7.85
CA TYR A 227 7.29 5.06 -7.68
C TYR A 227 5.78 5.04 -7.96
N PHE A 228 5.26 3.96 -8.56
CA PHE A 228 3.83 3.68 -8.72
C PHE A 228 3.00 4.87 -9.27
N LEU A 229 3.55 5.56 -10.27
CA LEU A 229 3.00 6.83 -10.75
C LEU A 229 1.65 6.70 -11.47
N ASP A 230 1.38 5.58 -12.15
CA ASP A 230 0.08 5.37 -12.82
C ASP A 230 -1.06 5.23 -11.81
N ILE A 231 -0.87 4.44 -10.74
CA ILE A 231 -1.89 4.27 -9.70
C ILE A 231 -2.10 5.56 -8.90
N LYS A 232 -1.01 6.27 -8.54
CA LYS A 232 -1.09 7.60 -7.90
C LYS A 232 -1.86 8.59 -8.78
N LEU A 233 -1.57 8.65 -10.09
CA LEU A 233 -2.29 9.54 -11.02
C LEU A 233 -3.73 9.09 -11.26
N HIS A 234 -4.01 7.79 -11.32
CA HIS A 234 -5.36 7.25 -11.47
C HIS A 234 -6.25 7.65 -10.30
N TYR A 235 -5.80 7.45 -9.05
CA TYR A 235 -6.57 7.83 -7.88
C TYR A 235 -6.62 9.34 -7.66
N PHE A 236 -5.55 10.08 -7.92
CA PHE A 236 -5.59 11.55 -7.87
C PHE A 236 -6.65 12.12 -8.82
N LEU A 237 -6.68 11.66 -10.08
CA LEU A 237 -7.69 12.08 -11.06
C LEU A 237 -9.11 11.61 -10.74
N LYS A 238 -9.28 10.64 -9.84
CA LYS A 238 -10.57 10.08 -9.42
C LYS A 238 -11.11 10.73 -8.14
N LEU A 239 -10.23 11.04 -7.19
CA LEU A 239 -10.59 11.43 -5.81
C LEU A 239 -10.32 12.91 -5.52
N GLU A 240 -9.23 13.48 -6.05
CA GLU A 240 -8.78 14.83 -5.69
C GLU A 240 -9.00 15.85 -6.80
N TYR A 241 -8.93 15.43 -8.06
CA TYR A 241 -8.85 16.37 -9.18
C TYR A 241 -10.10 17.23 -9.32
N GLU A 242 -9.92 18.54 -9.14
CA GLU A 242 -10.97 19.54 -9.25
C GLU A 242 -10.82 20.30 -10.58
N PRO A 243 -11.71 20.10 -11.58
CA PRO A 243 -11.60 20.79 -12.88
C PRO A 243 -11.75 22.32 -12.81
N SER A 244 -12.23 22.86 -11.69
CA SER A 244 -12.25 24.29 -11.37
C SER A 244 -10.86 24.84 -11.00
N LYS A 245 -9.96 24.01 -10.47
CA LYS A 245 -8.59 24.39 -10.12
C LYS A 245 -7.67 24.25 -11.34
N THR A 246 -6.61 25.06 -11.37
CA THR A 246 -5.56 24.93 -12.38
C THR A 246 -4.62 23.80 -11.99
N LEU A 247 -4.65 22.68 -12.71
CA LEU A 247 -3.70 21.58 -12.48
C LEU A 247 -2.26 22.03 -12.81
N VAL A 248 -1.33 21.75 -11.91
CA VAL A 248 0.10 22.04 -12.07
C VAL A 248 0.92 20.79 -11.81
N VAL A 249 1.95 20.54 -12.62
CA VAL A 249 2.97 19.52 -12.37
C VAL A 249 4.27 20.23 -11.99
N TRP A 250 4.82 19.97 -10.81
CA TRP A 250 6.15 20.44 -10.40
C TRP A 250 7.17 19.32 -10.57
N GLY A 251 8.18 19.58 -11.41
CA GLY A 251 9.37 18.74 -11.56
C GLY A 251 9.69 18.38 -13.02
N ALA A 252 10.95 18.56 -13.42
CA ALA A 252 11.43 18.29 -14.79
C ALA A 252 12.15 16.94 -14.95
N GLY A 253 12.20 16.13 -13.88
CA GLY A 253 12.84 14.81 -13.83
C GLY A 253 12.05 13.70 -14.52
N LYS A 254 12.51 12.45 -14.41
CA LYS A 254 11.83 11.28 -15.01
C LYS A 254 10.39 11.15 -14.52
N LYS A 255 10.14 11.27 -13.21
CA LYS A 255 8.79 11.20 -12.60
C LYS A 255 7.84 12.25 -13.21
N GLY A 256 8.25 13.53 -13.21
CA GLY A 256 7.46 14.63 -13.78
C GLY A 256 7.15 14.48 -15.27
N LYS A 257 8.12 14.02 -16.06
CA LYS A 257 7.89 13.70 -17.48
C LYS A 257 6.87 12.58 -17.70
N THR A 258 6.87 11.54 -16.87
CA THR A 258 5.88 10.45 -16.94
C THR A 258 4.47 10.98 -16.65
N ILE A 259 4.30 11.79 -15.60
CA ILE A 259 3.01 12.41 -15.28
C ILE A 259 2.55 13.35 -16.39
N ALA A 260 3.42 14.27 -16.83
CA ALA A 260 3.12 15.21 -17.92
C ALA A 260 2.70 14.49 -19.21
N LYS A 261 3.42 13.43 -19.61
CA LYS A 261 3.06 12.60 -20.78
C LYS A 261 1.67 11.99 -20.61
N SER A 262 1.37 11.38 -19.47
CA SER A 262 0.06 10.74 -19.25
C SER A 262 -1.10 11.76 -19.24
N LEU A 263 -0.89 12.97 -18.71
CA LEU A 263 -1.87 14.05 -18.75
C LEU A 263 -2.13 14.52 -20.20
N VAL A 264 -1.08 14.67 -21.02
CA VAL A 264 -1.21 14.99 -22.46
C VAL A 264 -1.99 13.90 -23.20
N GLU A 265 -1.66 12.63 -22.99
CA GLU A 265 -2.36 11.48 -23.61
C GLU A 265 -3.85 11.44 -23.22
N ARG A 266 -4.17 11.79 -21.97
CA ARG A 266 -5.55 11.94 -21.46
C ARG A 266 -6.23 13.25 -21.86
N LYS A 267 -5.56 14.15 -22.59
CA LYS A 267 -6.01 15.49 -23.00
C LYS A 267 -6.38 16.41 -21.82
N ILE A 268 -5.79 16.18 -20.65
CA ILE A 268 -5.97 17.01 -19.45
C ILE A 268 -4.99 18.19 -19.54
N ARG A 269 -5.50 19.43 -19.39
CA ARG A 269 -4.67 20.63 -19.40
C ARG A 269 -3.98 20.80 -18.04
N PHE A 270 -2.71 21.17 -18.05
CA PHE A 270 -1.94 21.49 -16.86
C PHE A 270 -0.86 22.53 -17.20
N ILE A 271 -0.34 23.21 -16.18
CA ILE A 271 0.87 24.02 -16.27
C ILE A 271 2.05 23.19 -15.76
N TRP A 272 3.19 23.20 -16.45
CA TRP A 272 4.37 22.44 -16.03
C TRP A 272 5.45 23.37 -15.52
N VAL A 273 5.83 23.22 -14.24
CA VAL A 273 6.81 24.08 -13.57
C VAL A 273 8.07 23.33 -13.13
N CYS A 274 9.19 24.04 -13.10
CA CYS A 274 10.40 23.62 -12.42
C CYS A 274 11.27 24.82 -12.00
N ASP A 275 12.31 24.52 -11.24
CA ASP A 275 13.43 25.39 -10.84
C ASP A 275 14.67 25.25 -11.74
N ASN A 276 14.77 24.17 -12.51
CA ASN A 276 15.98 23.86 -13.30
C ASN A 276 16.15 24.80 -14.52
N PRO A 277 17.16 25.70 -14.54
CA PRO A 277 17.34 26.68 -15.61
C PRO A 277 17.68 26.05 -16.97
N LYS A 278 18.21 24.81 -16.99
CA LYS A 278 18.48 24.07 -18.24
C LYS A 278 17.23 23.43 -18.85
N LYS A 279 16.07 23.54 -18.19
CA LYS A 279 14.77 22.95 -18.60
C LYS A 279 13.69 23.99 -18.87
N ILE A 280 13.73 25.14 -18.20
CA ILE A 280 12.80 26.26 -18.41
C ILE A 280 12.86 26.74 -19.87
N GLY A 281 11.70 27.08 -20.43
CA GLY A 281 11.52 27.50 -21.82
C GLY A 281 11.54 26.36 -22.84
N LYS A 282 11.70 25.10 -22.41
CA LYS A 282 11.67 23.95 -23.33
C LYS A 282 10.26 23.40 -23.45
N ASP A 283 9.81 23.26 -24.69
CA ASP A 283 8.67 22.41 -25.02
C ASP A 283 9.05 20.94 -24.83
N ILE A 284 8.22 20.22 -24.08
CA ILE A 284 8.27 18.76 -23.97
C ILE A 284 6.82 18.25 -24.09
N TYR A 285 6.56 17.39 -25.07
CA TYR A 285 5.23 16.84 -25.38
C TYR A 285 4.16 17.90 -25.76
N GLY A 286 4.55 19.06 -26.31
CA GLY A 286 3.64 20.16 -26.62
C GLY A 286 3.30 21.06 -25.42
N VAL A 287 4.08 20.94 -24.34
CA VAL A 287 3.91 21.73 -23.10
C VAL A 287 5.25 22.38 -22.73
N CYS A 288 5.26 23.70 -22.64
CA CYS A 288 6.45 24.46 -22.23
C CYS A 288 6.65 24.40 -20.71
N LEU A 289 7.84 24.01 -20.26
CA LEU A 289 8.23 24.11 -18.86
C LEU A 289 8.54 25.56 -18.49
N VAL A 290 7.87 26.09 -17.47
CA VAL A 290 8.09 27.44 -16.95
C VAL A 290 8.74 27.42 -15.57
N HIS A 291 9.23 28.57 -15.10
CA HIS A 291 9.78 28.69 -13.75
C HIS A 291 8.68 28.54 -12.69
N TYR A 292 8.98 27.91 -11.54
CA TYR A 292 8.02 27.69 -10.47
C TYR A 292 7.38 28.98 -9.91
N SER A 293 8.01 30.13 -10.07
CA SER A 293 7.41 31.43 -9.71
C SER A 293 6.09 31.73 -10.43
N ASN A 294 5.78 31.07 -11.54
CA ASN A 294 4.47 31.19 -12.20
C ASN A 294 3.32 30.68 -11.32
N LEU A 295 3.58 29.89 -10.26
CA LEU A 295 2.60 29.58 -9.20
C LEU A 295 2.13 30.82 -8.42
N ASN A 296 2.79 31.97 -8.57
CA ASN A 296 2.33 33.24 -7.98
C ASN A 296 1.33 33.99 -8.86
N THR A 297 1.16 33.59 -10.14
CA THR A 297 0.16 34.18 -11.04
C THR A 297 -1.06 33.25 -11.25
N ILE A 298 -1.11 32.11 -10.55
CA ILE A 298 -2.22 31.17 -10.59
C ILE A 298 -3.00 31.32 -9.29
N GLU A 299 -4.28 31.66 -9.40
CA GLU A 299 -5.15 31.98 -8.26
C GLU A 299 -5.51 30.74 -7.42
N ILE A 300 -5.92 29.65 -8.09
CA ILE A 300 -6.32 28.38 -7.45
C ILE A 300 -5.59 27.19 -8.09
N PRO A 301 -4.28 27.00 -7.82
CA PRO A 301 -3.52 25.87 -8.35
C PRO A 301 -3.76 24.58 -7.54
N GLN A 302 -3.80 23.44 -8.23
CA GLN A 302 -3.75 22.10 -7.62
C GLN A 302 -2.50 21.38 -8.15
N CYS A 303 -1.57 21.02 -7.26
CA CYS A 303 -0.19 20.71 -7.65
C CYS A 303 0.19 19.24 -7.43
N ILE A 304 0.57 18.53 -8.49
CA ILE A 304 1.27 17.24 -8.41
C ILE A 304 2.78 17.53 -8.31
N ILE A 305 3.40 17.16 -7.20
CA ILE A 305 4.84 17.36 -6.96
C ILE A 305 5.58 16.04 -7.22
N THR A 306 6.57 16.07 -8.11
CA THR A 306 7.32 14.88 -8.55
C THR A 306 8.82 14.94 -8.20
N VAL A 307 9.17 15.85 -7.30
CA VAL A 307 10.53 16.19 -6.88
C VAL A 307 10.97 15.30 -5.72
N ALA A 308 11.96 14.44 -5.95
CA ALA A 308 12.33 13.36 -5.02
C ALA A 308 13.48 13.71 -4.06
N ASN A 309 14.16 14.85 -4.20
CA ASN A 309 15.18 15.28 -3.26
C ASN A 309 14.53 15.84 -1.98
N GLU A 310 14.95 15.36 -0.81
CA GLU A 310 14.32 15.70 0.47
C GLU A 310 14.47 17.19 0.85
N GLU A 311 15.62 17.82 0.56
CA GLU A 311 15.87 19.26 0.80
C GLU A 311 15.00 20.14 -0.12
N GLU A 312 14.88 19.74 -1.39
CA GLU A 312 13.96 20.37 -2.35
C GLU A 312 12.50 20.19 -1.90
N GLN A 313 12.10 19.02 -1.38
CA GLN A 313 10.76 18.81 -0.82
C GLN A 313 10.48 19.73 0.38
N GLN A 314 11.43 19.94 1.30
CA GLN A 314 11.26 20.89 2.41
C GLN A 314 11.14 22.34 1.92
N SER A 315 11.87 22.70 0.87
CA SER A 315 11.78 24.00 0.22
C SER A 315 10.41 24.21 -0.43
N ILE A 316 9.87 23.18 -1.10
CA ILE A 316 8.53 23.18 -1.71
C ILE A 316 7.42 23.26 -0.64
N LYS A 317 7.52 22.47 0.46
CA LYS A 317 6.60 22.58 1.61
C LYS A 317 6.61 24.01 2.17
N SER A 318 7.80 24.59 2.35
CA SER A 318 7.95 25.98 2.82
C SER A 318 7.37 27.02 1.87
N PHE A 319 7.40 26.78 0.55
CA PHE A 319 6.75 27.63 -0.44
C PHE A 319 5.22 27.59 -0.32
N PHE A 320 4.61 26.40 -0.25
CA PHE A 320 3.16 26.26 -0.11
C PHE A 320 2.63 26.76 1.24
N ASN A 321 3.34 26.48 2.35
CA ASN A 321 2.99 26.97 3.68
C ASN A 321 2.93 28.51 3.73
N LYS A 322 3.87 29.21 3.06
CA LYS A 322 3.86 30.68 2.95
C LYS A 322 2.66 31.24 2.17
N LYS A 323 2.01 30.41 1.35
CA LYS A 323 0.81 30.75 0.58
C LYS A 323 -0.49 30.29 1.27
N GLY A 324 -0.40 29.70 2.46
CA GLY A 324 -1.55 29.13 3.19
C GLY A 324 -2.15 27.89 2.53
N GLN A 325 -1.44 27.25 1.61
CA GLN A 325 -1.91 26.09 0.85
C GLN A 325 -1.64 24.80 1.62
N LEU A 326 -2.55 23.83 1.54
CA LEU A 326 -2.57 22.65 2.39
C LEU A 326 -2.11 21.37 1.67
N PRO A 327 -1.31 20.50 2.35
CA PRO A 327 -0.94 19.20 1.82
C PRO A 327 -2.18 18.29 1.68
N ALA A 328 -2.18 17.44 0.65
CA ALA A 328 -3.30 16.55 0.32
C ALA A 328 -4.64 17.27 0.05
N GLN A 329 -4.58 18.56 -0.33
CA GLN A 329 -5.73 19.35 -0.79
C GLN A 329 -5.35 20.27 -1.96
N ASP A 330 -4.24 21.01 -1.80
CA ASP A 330 -3.73 21.93 -2.82
C ASP A 330 -2.44 21.42 -3.46
N TYR A 331 -1.66 20.59 -2.75
CA TYR A 331 -0.47 19.94 -3.30
C TYR A 331 -0.29 18.50 -2.80
N PHE A 332 0.21 17.64 -3.69
CA PHE A 332 0.26 16.19 -3.54
C PHE A 332 1.64 15.70 -3.96
N PHE A 333 2.42 15.13 -3.02
CA PHE A 333 3.72 14.53 -3.33
C PHE A 333 3.54 13.13 -3.91
N PHE A 334 4.11 12.89 -5.09
CA PHE A 334 4.11 11.60 -5.80
C PHE A 334 5.48 10.91 -5.72
N CYS A 335 6.27 11.20 -4.68
CA CYS A 335 7.73 11.04 -4.78
C CYS A 335 8.50 10.80 -3.49
#